data_AF-A0A090RYN8-F1
#
_entry.id   AF-A0A090RYN8-F1
#
_cell.length_a   1.000
_cell.length_b   1.000
_cell.length_c   1.000
_cell.angle_alpha   90.00
_cell.angle_beta   90.00
_cell.angle_gamma   90.00
#
_symmetry.space_group_name_H-M   'P 1'
#
loop_
_entity.id
_entity.type
_entity.pdbx_description
1 polymer ?
#
loop_
_entity_poly.entity_id
_entity_poly.type
_entity_poly.pdbx_seq_one_letter_code
_entity_poly.pdbx_strand_id
1 'polypeptide(L)'
;MSGDIELTSRSFELEFETSEDFTLELKNEAGESLLFAMTEQEFKLDRSNNSHIYAEKYGLVRLAPRTTKQQTIRLFVDRSVIEIFINNGEHSMTSRFFIQDMNQLALSKNLTALLYPLNPISGLQQ
;
A
#
# COMPACT_ATOMS: atom_id res chain seq x y z
N MET A 1 0.34 13.34 -6.77
CA MET A 1 -1.13 13.14 -6.97
C MET A 1 -1.82 12.98 -5.63
N SER A 2 -3.10 13.37 -5.51
CA SER A 2 -3.95 13.16 -4.32
C SER A 2 -5.38 12.80 -4.75
N GLY A 3 -6.15 12.13 -3.88
CA GLY A 3 -7.52 11.67 -4.17
C GLY A 3 -7.60 10.26 -4.79
N ASP A 4 -8.74 9.96 -5.43
CA ASP A 4 -9.01 8.68 -6.09
C ASP A 4 -8.43 8.68 -7.51
N ILE A 5 -7.58 7.69 -7.79
CA ILE A 5 -6.86 7.52 -9.05
C ILE A 5 -7.23 6.18 -9.65
N GLU A 6 -7.63 6.18 -10.93
CA GLU A 6 -7.76 4.97 -11.71
C GLU A 6 -6.37 4.46 -12.14
N LEU A 7 -6.08 3.21 -11.81
CA LEU A 7 -4.81 2.54 -12.09
C LEU A 7 -4.88 1.85 -13.45
N THR A 8 -3.94 2.18 -14.33
CA THR A 8 -3.77 1.53 -15.64
C THR A 8 -2.93 0.25 -15.56
N SER A 9 -2.25 0.02 -14.43
CA SER A 9 -1.41 -1.14 -14.15
C SER A 9 -1.55 -1.56 -12.68
N ARG A 10 -1.41 -2.87 -12.41
CA ARG A 10 -1.35 -3.43 -11.05
C ARG A 10 0.10 -3.63 -10.57
N SER A 11 1.07 -3.08 -11.28
CA SER A 11 2.48 -3.09 -10.92
C SER A 11 3.04 -1.67 -10.98
N PHE A 12 3.40 -1.14 -9.82
CA PHE A 12 3.87 0.23 -9.66
C PHE A 12 4.63 0.41 -8.35
N GLU A 13 5.39 1.48 -8.28
CA GLU A 13 6.03 2.00 -7.09
C GLU A 13 5.39 3.34 -6.71
N LEU A 14 5.21 3.58 -5.41
CA LEU A 14 4.85 4.88 -4.86
C LEU A 14 5.93 5.37 -3.91
N GLU A 15 6.27 6.64 -4.03
CA GLU A 15 7.20 7.32 -3.12
C GLU A 15 6.57 8.63 -2.62
N PHE A 16 6.66 8.86 -1.32
CA PHE A 16 6.20 10.10 -0.70
C PHE A 16 6.84 10.34 0.66
N GLU A 17 6.78 11.60 1.10
CA GLU A 17 7.14 12.02 2.44
C GLU A 17 5.96 12.70 3.11
N THR A 18 5.80 12.49 4.41
CA THR A 18 4.73 13.14 5.18
C THR A 18 5.06 13.22 6.65
N SER A 19 4.58 14.28 7.30
CA SER A 19 4.53 14.41 8.75
C SER A 19 3.11 14.34 9.33
N GLU A 20 2.12 14.24 8.45
CA GLU A 20 0.70 14.22 8.79
C GLU A 20 0.11 12.83 8.61
N ASP A 21 -0.95 12.55 9.36
CA ASP A 21 -1.73 11.34 9.22
C ASP A 21 -2.23 11.17 7.78
N PHE A 22 -2.21 9.94 7.30
CA PHE A 22 -2.63 9.63 5.94
C PHE A 22 -3.34 8.29 5.86
N THR A 23 -4.08 8.13 4.76
CA THR A 23 -4.58 6.85 4.29
C THR A 23 -4.21 6.65 2.83
N LEU A 24 -3.83 5.43 2.51
CA LEU A 24 -3.60 4.92 1.17
C LEU A 24 -4.40 3.63 1.04
N GLU A 25 -5.28 3.54 0.06
CA GLU A 25 -6.12 2.37 -0.13
C GLU A 25 -6.03 1.88 -1.57
N LEU A 26 -5.70 0.59 -1.73
CA LEU A 26 -5.87 -0.12 -2.99
C LEU A 26 -7.27 -0.73 -2.97
N LYS A 27 -8.09 -0.42 -3.97
CA LYS A 27 -9.50 -0.85 -3.98
C LYS A 27 -10.01 -1.19 -5.37
N ASN A 28 -11.19 -1.79 -5.40
CA ASN A 28 -11.99 -2.00 -6.60
C ASN A 28 -13.36 -1.31 -6.46
N GLU A 29 -14.18 -1.40 -7.51
CA GLU A 29 -15.53 -0.82 -7.54
C GLU A 29 -16.55 -1.53 -6.64
N ALA A 30 -16.29 -2.80 -6.29
CA ALA A 30 -17.14 -3.58 -5.39
C ALA A 30 -16.93 -3.23 -3.90
N GLY A 31 -15.96 -2.34 -3.60
CA GLY A 31 -15.67 -1.87 -2.25
C GLY A 31 -14.71 -2.75 -1.46
N GLU A 32 -14.08 -3.73 -2.10
CA GLU A 32 -13.02 -4.55 -1.50
C GLU A 32 -11.68 -3.81 -1.55
N SER A 33 -10.89 -3.92 -0.49
CA SER A 33 -9.71 -3.08 -0.33
C SER A 33 -8.59 -3.65 0.54
N LEU A 34 -7.44 -2.99 0.40
CA LEU A 34 -6.27 -3.06 1.28
C LEU A 34 -5.94 -1.64 1.73
N LEU A 35 -5.90 -1.43 3.05
CA LEU A 35 -5.63 -0.13 3.66
C LEU A 35 -4.21 -0.10 4.25
N PHE A 36 -3.43 0.90 3.86
CA PHE A 36 -2.25 1.35 4.58
C PHE A 36 -2.51 2.74 5.17
N ALA A 37 -2.34 2.89 6.47
CA ALA A 37 -2.61 4.14 7.17
C ALA A 37 -1.50 4.45 8.17
N MET A 38 -1.35 5.73 8.48
CA MET A 38 -0.48 6.21 9.55
C MET A 38 -1.23 7.22 10.41
N THR A 39 -1.10 7.07 11.72
CA THR A 39 -1.53 8.04 12.73
C THR A 39 -0.32 8.68 13.42
N GLU A 40 -0.56 9.56 14.40
CA GLU A 40 0.50 10.05 15.28
C GLU A 40 1.27 8.94 16.03
N GLN A 41 0.65 7.78 16.24
CA GLN A 41 1.21 6.71 17.06
C GLN A 41 1.79 5.55 16.26
N GLU A 42 1.18 5.20 15.13
CA GLU A 42 1.51 3.94 14.45
C GLU A 42 1.16 3.94 12.96
N PHE A 43 1.79 3.00 12.26
CA PHE A 43 1.41 2.51 10.95
C PHE A 43 0.48 1.32 11.09
N LYS A 44 -0.51 1.24 10.21
CA LYS A 44 -1.45 0.13 10.11
C LYS A 44 -1.51 -0.36 8.67
N LEU A 45 -1.30 -1.66 8.48
CA LEU A 45 -1.59 -2.37 7.23
C LEU A 45 -2.74 -3.35 7.49
N ASP A 46 -3.87 -3.13 6.83
CA ASP A 46 -5.13 -3.83 7.08
C ASP A 46 -5.66 -4.43 5.77
N ARG A 47 -5.76 -5.76 5.75
CA ARG A 47 -6.27 -6.55 4.62
C ARG A 47 -7.58 -7.27 4.95
N SER A 48 -8.31 -6.81 5.98
CA SER A 48 -9.57 -7.44 6.41
C SER A 48 -10.68 -7.34 5.37
N ASN A 49 -10.60 -6.37 4.46
CA ASN A 49 -11.61 -6.11 3.43
C ASN A 49 -11.23 -6.64 2.04
N ASN A 50 -10.34 -7.63 1.95
CA ASN A 50 -9.95 -8.25 0.68
C ASN A 50 -11.06 -9.15 0.10
N SER A 51 -11.10 -9.29 -1.23
CA SER A 51 -11.98 -10.25 -1.92
C SER A 51 -11.76 -11.68 -1.46
N HIS A 52 -10.50 -12.04 -1.20
CA HIS A 52 -10.15 -13.35 -0.66
C HIS A 52 -9.26 -13.21 0.58
N ILE A 53 -9.85 -13.55 1.72
CA ILE A 53 -9.13 -13.60 2.98
C ILE A 53 -8.40 -14.93 3.10
N TYR A 54 -7.12 -14.88 3.50
CA TYR A 54 -6.31 -16.06 3.80
C TYR A 54 -5.62 -15.89 5.16
N ALA A 55 -5.24 -17.00 5.79
CA ALA A 55 -4.40 -16.99 7.00
C ALA A 55 -4.96 -16.15 8.17
N GLU A 56 -6.29 -16.10 8.32
CA GLU A 56 -7.01 -15.31 9.34
C GLU A 56 -6.53 -15.55 10.77
N LYS A 57 -6.17 -16.81 11.08
CA LYS A 57 -5.65 -17.20 12.40
C LYS A 57 -4.38 -16.45 12.82
N TYR A 58 -3.67 -15.83 11.88
CA TYR A 58 -2.48 -15.00 12.13
C TYR A 58 -2.79 -13.49 12.07
N GLY A 59 -4.06 -13.11 12.07
CA GLY A 59 -4.51 -11.72 12.01
C GLY A 59 -4.48 -11.13 10.60
N LEU A 60 -5.38 -10.16 10.39
CA LEU A 60 -5.58 -9.43 9.14
C LEU A 60 -5.03 -8.00 9.21
N VAL A 61 -4.64 -7.57 10.41
CA VAL A 61 -4.06 -6.24 10.67
C VAL A 61 -2.62 -6.44 11.14
N ARG A 62 -1.74 -5.57 10.67
CA ARG A 62 -0.37 -5.41 11.16
C ARG A 62 -0.17 -3.97 11.58
N LEU A 63 0.47 -3.80 12.74
CA LEU A 63 0.79 -2.50 13.32
C LEU A 63 2.31 -2.39 13.45
N ALA A 64 2.84 -1.19 13.25
CA ALA A 64 4.22 -0.84 13.53
C ALA A 64 4.27 0.57 14.16
N PRO A 65 5.11 0.81 15.18
CA PRO A 65 5.14 2.10 15.85
C PRO A 65 5.66 3.20 14.91
N ARG A 66 5.15 4.42 15.08
CA ARG A 66 5.71 5.62 14.48
C ARG A 66 6.76 6.20 15.42
N THR A 67 8.03 6.03 15.07
CA THR A 67 9.16 6.43 15.91
C THR A 67 9.59 7.88 15.72
N THR A 68 9.23 8.49 14.59
CA THR A 68 9.62 9.85 14.21
C THR A 68 8.42 10.65 13.66
N LYS A 69 8.51 11.98 13.68
CA LYS A 69 7.43 12.80 13.10
C LYS A 69 7.47 12.77 11.58
N GLN A 70 8.62 13.06 10.98
CA GLN A 70 8.76 13.00 9.52
C GLN A 70 8.93 11.54 9.08
N GLN A 71 8.17 11.14 8.07
CA GLN A 71 8.25 9.80 7.48
C GLN A 71 8.61 9.90 6.00
N THR A 72 9.47 9.00 5.55
CA THR A 72 9.74 8.74 4.13
C THR A 72 9.24 7.34 3.81
N ILE A 73 8.30 7.24 2.88
CA ILE A 73 7.64 6.00 2.52
C ILE A 73 7.95 5.67 1.07
N ARG A 74 8.38 4.43 0.86
CA ARG A 74 8.55 3.85 -0.47
C ARG A 74 7.87 2.50 -0.49
N LEU A 75 6.93 2.29 -1.41
CA LEU A 75 6.21 1.03 -1.50
C LEU A 75 6.18 0.51 -2.93
N PHE A 76 6.14 -0.81 -3.03
CA PHE A 76 6.06 -1.56 -4.27
C PHE A 76 4.79 -2.38 -4.25
N VAL A 77 4.02 -2.29 -5.33
CA VAL A 77 2.82 -3.10 -5.55
C VAL A 77 3.04 -3.92 -6.81
N ASP A 78 2.71 -5.20 -6.72
CA ASP A 78 2.45 -6.07 -7.87
C ASP A 78 1.13 -6.82 -7.62
N ARG A 79 0.70 -7.67 -8.56
CA ARG A 79 -0.64 -8.28 -8.64
C ARG A 79 -1.24 -8.81 -7.35
N SER A 80 -0.42 -9.32 -6.42
CA SER A 80 -0.89 -9.85 -5.14
C SER A 80 0.07 -9.64 -3.99
N VAL A 81 1.00 -8.68 -4.11
CA VAL A 81 1.98 -8.37 -3.07
C VAL A 81 2.17 -6.87 -2.94
N ILE A 82 2.24 -6.40 -1.71
CA ILE A 82 2.68 -5.06 -1.35
C ILE A 82 3.89 -5.18 -0.43
N GLU A 83 4.89 -4.37 -0.68
CA GLU A 83 6.09 -4.22 0.15
C GLU A 83 6.29 -2.74 0.46
N ILE A 84 6.29 -2.39 1.75
CA ILE A 84 6.36 -1.01 2.23
C ILE A 84 7.64 -0.85 3.02
N PHE A 85 8.49 0.09 2.60
CA PHE A 85 9.72 0.49 3.27
C PHE A 85 9.51 1.87 3.91
N ILE A 86 9.68 1.92 5.23
CA ILE A 86 9.47 3.12 6.04
C ILE A 86 10.82 3.61 6.51
N ASN A 87 11.10 4.90 6.33
CA ASN A 87 12.36 5.58 6.67
C ASN A 87 13.58 4.82 6.17
N ASN A 88 13.64 4.57 4.86
CA ASN A 88 14.76 3.84 4.25
C ASN A 88 14.97 2.42 4.81
N GLY A 89 13.90 1.79 5.30
CA GLY A 89 13.90 0.40 5.77
C GLY A 89 14.12 0.21 7.28
N GLU A 90 14.07 1.28 8.09
CA GLU A 90 13.98 1.14 9.56
C GLU A 90 12.80 0.25 9.98
N HIS A 91 11.69 0.37 9.25
CA HIS A 91 10.59 -0.58 9.30
C HIS A 91 10.24 -1.06 7.88
N SER A 92 9.83 -2.32 7.79
CA SER A 92 9.28 -2.90 6.56
C SER A 92 7.97 -3.62 6.85
N MET A 93 6.95 -3.37 6.05
CA MET A 93 5.68 -4.09 6.11
C MET A 93 5.41 -4.76 4.77
N THR A 94 5.31 -6.09 4.77
CA THR A 94 5.03 -6.88 3.56
C THR A 94 3.73 -7.65 3.75
N SER A 95 2.88 -7.64 2.74
CA SER A 95 1.66 -8.45 2.73
C SER A 95 1.36 -8.97 1.35
N ARG A 96 0.85 -10.20 1.28
CA ARG A 96 0.02 -10.58 0.13
C ARG A 96 -1.38 -10.02 0.28
N PHE A 97 -2.01 -9.69 -0.83
CA PHE A 97 -3.41 -9.25 -0.89
C PHE A 97 -4.09 -9.83 -2.13
N PHE A 98 -5.40 -9.96 -2.08
CA PHE A 98 -6.23 -10.51 -3.15
C PHE A 98 -7.49 -9.67 -3.27
N ILE A 99 -7.46 -8.71 -4.21
CA ILE A 99 -8.58 -7.84 -4.55
C ILE A 99 -8.92 -8.12 -6.01
N GLN A 100 -10.12 -8.65 -6.24
CA GLN A 100 -10.59 -8.96 -7.58
C GLN A 100 -10.75 -7.65 -8.37
N ASP A 101 -10.27 -7.62 -9.61
CA ASP A 101 -10.42 -6.45 -10.49
C ASP A 101 -9.96 -5.11 -9.89
N MET A 102 -8.96 -5.14 -9.00
CA MET A 102 -8.35 -3.94 -8.42
C MET A 102 -7.90 -2.98 -9.53
N ASN A 103 -8.45 -1.76 -9.48
CA ASN A 103 -8.24 -0.72 -10.48
C ASN A 103 -8.14 0.69 -9.87
N GLN A 104 -8.15 0.84 -8.55
CA GLN A 104 -8.15 2.16 -7.91
C GLN A 104 -7.11 2.28 -6.80
N LEU A 105 -6.49 3.45 -6.74
CA LEU A 105 -5.66 3.93 -5.65
C LEU A 105 -6.31 5.18 -5.05
N ALA A 106 -6.67 5.14 -3.78
CA ALA A 106 -7.20 6.28 -3.05
C ALA A 106 -6.16 6.82 -2.06
N LEU A 107 -5.86 8.11 -2.14
CA LEU A 107 -4.95 8.81 -1.23
C LEU A 107 -5.71 9.86 -0.43
N SER A 108 -5.40 10.01 0.85
CA SER A 108 -5.90 11.14 1.65
C SER A 108 -5.54 12.48 1.00
N LYS A 109 -6.42 13.48 1.14
CA LYS A 109 -6.31 14.75 0.38
C LYS A 109 -5.00 15.51 0.61
N ASN A 110 -4.42 15.37 1.81
CA ASN A 110 -3.16 15.99 2.21
C ASN A 110 -1.92 15.24 1.71
N LEU A 111 -2.08 14.05 1.15
CA LEU A 111 -0.97 13.22 0.71
C LEU A 111 -0.66 13.48 -0.77
N THR A 112 0.58 13.84 -1.06
CA THR A 112 1.11 13.92 -2.43
C THR A 112 2.18 12.87 -2.62
N ALA A 113 1.94 11.95 -3.56
CA ALA A 113 2.90 10.92 -3.93
C ALA A 113 3.36 11.02 -5.39
N LEU A 114 4.56 10.49 -5.64
CA LEU A 114 5.10 10.17 -6.95
C LEU A 114 4.76 8.71 -7.27
N LEU A 115 4.24 8.45 -8.46
CA LEU A 115 3.85 7.12 -8.94
C LEU A 115 4.71 6.75 -10.14
N TYR A 116 5.38 5.60 -10.05
CA TYR A 116 6.21 5.06 -11.10
C TYR A 116 5.64 3.71 -11.56
N PRO A 117 5.14 3.59 -12.80
CA PRO A 117 4.74 2.29 -13.35
C PRO A 117 5.94 1.35 -13.42
N LEU A 118 5.76 0.09 -13.02
CA LEU A 118 6.81 -0.92 -13.12
C LEU A 118 6.55 -1.83 -14.32
N ASN A 119 7.59 -2.02 -15.14
CA ASN A 119 7.51 -2.87 -16.31
C ASN A 119 7.64 -4.35 -15.92
N PRO A 120 6.93 -5.26 -16.62
CA PRO A 120 7.19 -6.68 -16.49
C PRO A 120 8.65 -7.00 -16.77
N ILE A 121 9.26 -7.87 -15.95
CA ILE A 121 10.59 -8.38 -16.23
C ILE A 121 10.51 -9.30 -17.45
N SER A 122 11.31 -9.03 -18.47
CA SER A 122 11.49 -9.88 -19.64
C SER A 122 12.85 -10.59 -19.57
N GLY A 123 12.99 -11.73 -20.26
CA GLY A 123 14.27 -12.41 -20.41
C GLY A 123 14.67 -13.37 -19.27
N LEU A 124 13.80 -13.61 -18.29
CA LEU A 124 13.95 -14.75 -17.37
C LEU A 124 13.49 -16.01 -18.12
N GLN A 125 14.43 -16.83 -18.59
CA GLN A 125 14.12 -18.21 -18.97
C GLN A 125 13.69 -18.95 -17.71
N GLN A 126 12.43 -19.40 -17.67
CA GLN A 126 11.93 -20.32 -16.64
C GLN A 126 12.40 -21.74 -16.94
#